data_AF-T0MFL0-F1
#
_entry.id   AF-T0MFL0-F1
#
_cell.length_a   1.000
_cell.length_b   1.000
_cell.length_c   1.000
_cell.angle_alpha   90.00
_cell.angle_beta   90.00
_cell.angle_gamma   90.00
#
_symmetry.space_group_name_H-M   'P 1'
#
loop_
_entity.id
_entity.type
_entity.pdbx_description
1 polymer ?
#
loop_
_entity_poly.entity_id
_entity_poly.type
_entity_poly.pdbx_seq_one_letter_code
_entity_poly.pdbx_strand_id
1 'polypeptide(L)'
;MGNRLLVDEIIYIKIEDIYANLNDKPIKFNFENLRKCRPSILPSIIYSEEELMKKINDWKINIKDEYKNNNKMNILDPNEFTHEIKLFDTTILSDYVHHLYNPDDIYVKWNVPRNLIDDFKKYIGAIIYKLFSSNDNLFIEGHLNSLSTAICYCPERHKNEMIFLYELLINENENNFKQLQFNEFKIEHGSNEHIENIKLFIEDNIKKFIGKSKMKILMYIFGNPENTQNVHLFNYWKYVLSDHIGLDIFGNKPTLIGKDKFNGRIELGLQAFFEKFTPEWLVIELKNYINSDNDLMCKIAEFLYFSDIQDKLLFVECEDNDILFTKSVTIEFCEYILKSMEIIIVNIK
;
A
#
# COMPACT_ATOMS: atom_id res chain seq x y z
N MET A 1 18.23 13.33 -19.00
CA MET A 1 18.02 12.40 -20.13
C MET A 1 16.97 11.40 -19.68
N GLY A 2 15.72 11.62 -20.08
CA GLY A 2 14.54 11.02 -19.44
C GLY A 2 14.22 9.60 -19.92
N ASN A 3 13.78 8.77 -18.97
CA ASN A 3 13.26 7.41 -19.16
C ASN A 3 12.28 7.36 -20.35
N ARG A 4 12.70 6.79 -21.47
CA ARG A 4 11.80 6.46 -22.58
C ARG A 4 10.84 5.37 -22.10
N LEU A 5 9.59 5.74 -21.89
CA LEU A 5 8.49 4.81 -21.69
C LEU A 5 8.31 3.98 -22.97
N LEU A 6 8.14 2.67 -22.83
CA LEU A 6 7.93 1.76 -23.96
C LEU A 6 6.52 1.97 -24.54
N VAL A 7 6.42 2.85 -25.53
CA VAL A 7 5.15 3.23 -26.16
C VAL A 7 5.35 3.34 -27.68
N ASP A 8 4.41 2.80 -28.48
CA ASP A 8 4.40 2.97 -29.94
C ASP A 8 4.40 4.47 -30.33
N GLU A 9 5.11 4.85 -31.40
CA GLU A 9 5.36 6.26 -31.76
C GLU A 9 4.10 7.14 -31.87
N ILE A 10 2.97 6.62 -32.37
CA ILE A 10 1.72 7.38 -32.47
C ILE A 10 1.05 7.56 -31.09
N ILE A 11 1.12 6.54 -30.25
CA ILE A 11 0.58 6.61 -28.88
C ILE A 11 1.47 7.55 -28.05
N TYR A 12 2.78 7.56 -28.32
CA TYR A 12 3.75 8.44 -27.70
C TYR A 12 3.41 9.92 -27.94
N ILE A 13 3.10 10.34 -29.17
CA ILE A 13 2.71 11.74 -29.48
C ILE A 13 1.48 12.18 -28.67
N LYS A 14 0.42 11.36 -28.64
CA LYS A 14 -0.80 11.72 -27.89
C LYS A 14 -0.57 11.80 -26.39
N ILE A 15 0.30 10.96 -25.85
CA ILE A 15 0.68 11.00 -24.43
C ILE A 15 1.51 12.25 -24.13
N GLU A 16 2.41 12.67 -25.01
CA GLU A 16 3.14 13.94 -24.87
C GLU A 16 2.19 15.14 -24.85
N ASP A 17 1.19 15.18 -25.73
CA ASP A 17 0.18 16.24 -25.73
C ASP A 17 -0.60 16.30 -24.41
N ILE A 18 -0.95 15.15 -23.83
CA ILE A 18 -1.58 15.09 -22.50
C ILE A 18 -0.66 15.71 -21.45
N TYR A 19 0.63 15.33 -21.42
CA TYR A 19 1.57 15.90 -20.46
C TYR A 19 1.81 17.40 -20.67
N ALA A 20 1.86 17.88 -21.91
CA ALA A 20 1.96 19.31 -22.20
C ALA A 20 0.76 20.08 -21.61
N ASN A 21 -0.46 19.62 -21.88
CA ASN A 21 -1.68 20.22 -21.34
C ASN A 21 -1.72 20.21 -19.80
N LEU A 22 -1.23 19.15 -19.17
CA LEU A 22 -1.14 19.07 -17.70
C LEU A 22 -0.07 20.02 -17.14
N ASN A 23 1.03 20.24 -17.86
CA ASN A 23 2.13 21.12 -17.47
C ASN A 23 1.86 22.61 -17.68
N ASP A 24 0.87 22.96 -18.48
CA ASP A 24 0.44 24.35 -18.73
C ASP A 24 -0.45 24.92 -17.61
N LYS A 25 -0.89 24.08 -16.67
CA LYS A 25 -1.71 24.51 -15.54
C LYS A 25 -0.92 25.36 -14.53
N PRO A 26 -1.59 26.28 -13.80
CA PRO A 26 -0.94 27.11 -12.76
C PRO A 26 -0.32 26.27 -11.64
N ILE A 27 -1.03 25.23 -11.21
CA ILE A 27 -0.54 24.19 -10.30
C ILE A 27 -0.43 22.90 -11.11
N LYS A 28 0.74 22.27 -11.09
CA LYS A 28 1.02 21.03 -11.83
C LYS A 28 1.74 20.03 -10.96
N PHE A 29 1.69 18.76 -11.34
CA PHE A 29 2.51 17.74 -10.71
C PHE A 29 3.95 17.82 -11.21
N ASN A 30 4.89 17.58 -10.31
CA ASN A 30 6.18 17.02 -10.68
C ASN A 30 5.97 15.51 -10.90
N PHE A 31 5.82 15.10 -12.15
CA PHE A 31 5.54 13.69 -12.47
C PHE A 31 6.65 12.73 -12.03
N GLU A 32 7.90 13.19 -11.93
CA GLU A 32 8.99 12.34 -11.46
C GLU A 32 8.81 11.97 -9.98
N ASN A 33 8.56 12.97 -9.13
CA ASN A 33 8.37 12.75 -7.70
C ASN A 33 7.00 12.14 -7.40
N LEU A 34 5.96 12.53 -8.14
CA LEU A 34 4.65 11.89 -8.03
C LEU A 34 4.77 10.38 -8.25
N ARG A 35 5.52 9.91 -9.24
CA ARG A 35 5.68 8.47 -9.53
C ARG A 35 6.41 7.69 -8.43
N LYS A 36 7.17 8.36 -7.57
CA LYS A 36 7.85 7.76 -6.41
C LYS A 36 6.88 7.48 -5.26
N CYS A 37 5.72 8.15 -5.21
CA CYS A 37 4.68 7.91 -4.20
C CYS A 37 3.87 6.64 -4.52
N ARG A 38 4.26 5.51 -3.92
CA ARG A 38 3.66 4.19 -4.17
C ARG A 38 2.73 3.75 -3.01
N PRO A 39 1.66 2.97 -3.28
CA PRO A 39 0.66 2.59 -2.27
C PRO A 39 1.22 1.71 -1.16
N SER A 40 2.21 0.89 -1.47
CA SER A 40 2.89 0.01 -0.53
C SER A 40 4.37 -0.10 -0.90
N ILE A 41 5.21 -0.43 0.07
CA ILE A 41 6.59 -0.84 -0.22
C ILE A 41 6.49 -2.32 -0.57
N LEU A 42 6.79 -2.67 -1.81
CA LEU A 42 7.06 -4.05 -2.20
C LEU A 42 7.99 -4.72 -1.17
N PRO A 43 7.62 -5.85 -0.55
CA PRO A 43 8.57 -6.59 0.26
C PRO A 43 9.78 -6.94 -0.61
N SER A 44 10.98 -6.58 -0.17
CA SER A 44 12.22 -6.80 -0.93
C SER A 44 12.93 -8.08 -0.53
N ILE A 45 12.63 -8.61 0.66
CA ILE A 45 13.28 -9.78 1.24
C ILE A 45 12.59 -11.04 0.75
N ILE A 46 13.39 -11.99 0.26
CA ILE A 46 12.99 -13.38 0.06
C ILE A 46 13.63 -14.17 1.19
N TYR A 47 12.81 -14.71 2.09
CA TYR A 47 13.27 -15.64 3.12
C TYR A 47 13.55 -17.00 2.50
N SER A 48 14.33 -17.84 3.18
CA SER A 48 14.48 -19.25 2.81
C SER A 48 13.25 -20.07 3.21
N GLU A 49 13.05 -21.22 2.54
CA GLU A 49 12.02 -22.19 2.93
C GLU A 49 12.16 -22.59 4.41
N GLU A 50 13.38 -22.87 4.85
CA GLU A 50 13.70 -23.29 6.22
C GLU A 50 13.30 -22.23 7.26
N GLU A 51 13.58 -20.95 6.99
CA GLU A 51 13.21 -19.83 7.86
C GLU A 51 11.69 -19.72 8.03
N LEU A 52 10.95 -19.83 6.93
CA LEU A 52 9.49 -19.75 6.93
C LEU A 52 8.87 -20.94 7.66
N MET A 53 9.35 -22.15 7.38
CA MET A 53 8.87 -23.37 8.04
C MET A 53 9.18 -23.36 9.53
N LYS A 54 10.36 -22.89 9.93
CA LYS A 54 10.71 -22.69 11.33
C LYS A 54 9.74 -21.71 12.00
N LYS A 55 9.49 -20.55 11.39
CA LYS A 55 8.58 -19.54 11.95
C LYS A 55 7.16 -20.07 12.18
N ILE A 56 6.63 -20.84 11.24
CA ILE A 56 5.33 -21.52 11.37
C ILE A 56 5.35 -22.56 12.51
N ASN A 57 6.41 -23.36 12.59
CA ASN A 57 6.51 -24.45 13.57
C ASN A 57 6.72 -23.93 14.99
N ASP A 58 7.56 -22.90 15.18
CA ASP A 58 7.79 -22.27 16.48
C ASP A 58 6.47 -21.74 17.06
N TRP A 59 5.64 -21.09 16.23
CA TRP A 59 4.31 -20.66 16.64
C TRP A 59 3.39 -21.82 17.03
N LYS A 60 3.35 -22.92 16.23
CA LYS A 60 2.56 -24.11 16.57
C LYS A 60 2.93 -24.70 17.93
N ILE A 61 4.21 -24.69 18.28
CA ILE A 61 4.70 -25.21 19.56
C ILE A 61 4.20 -24.30 20.69
N ASN A 62 4.41 -22.98 20.59
CA ASN A 62 4.02 -22.01 21.61
C ASN A 62 2.50 -22.05 21.89
N ILE A 63 1.69 -22.15 20.85
CA ILE A 63 0.25 -22.31 20.96
C ILE A 63 -0.12 -23.59 21.71
N LYS A 64 0.44 -24.74 21.34
CA LYS A 64 0.11 -26.02 22.01
C LYS A 64 0.36 -25.98 23.52
N ASP A 65 1.30 -25.16 23.97
CA ASP A 65 1.59 -24.96 25.39
C ASP A 65 0.66 -23.94 26.07
N GLU A 66 0.24 -22.86 25.40
CA GLU A 66 -0.76 -21.91 25.92
C GLU A 66 -2.18 -22.52 26.03
N TYR A 67 -2.61 -23.34 25.05
CA TYR A 67 -3.96 -23.91 25.01
C TYR A 67 -4.19 -25.08 25.96
N LYS A 68 -3.14 -25.67 26.54
CA LYS A 68 -3.31 -26.60 27.68
C LYS A 68 -3.93 -25.91 28.91
N ASN A 69 -3.93 -24.57 28.97
CA ASN A 69 -4.32 -23.80 30.15
C ASN A 69 -5.62 -23.00 30.01
N ASN A 70 -6.22 -22.83 28.82
CA ASN A 70 -7.43 -22.00 28.66
C ASN A 70 -8.49 -22.63 27.73
N ASN A 71 -9.68 -22.87 28.29
CA ASN A 71 -10.74 -23.70 27.72
C ASN A 71 -11.76 -22.98 26.81
N LYS A 72 -11.44 -21.82 26.21
CA LYS A 72 -12.40 -21.13 25.33
C LYS A 72 -11.73 -20.40 24.17
N MET A 73 -11.92 -20.93 22.96
CA MET A 73 -12.09 -20.11 21.76
C MET A 73 -12.89 -20.85 20.68
N ASN A 74 -13.72 -20.08 19.96
CA ASN A 74 -14.56 -20.53 18.85
C ASN A 74 -13.93 -20.01 17.55
N ILE A 75 -13.59 -20.92 16.65
CA ILE A 75 -13.17 -20.62 15.28
C ILE A 75 -14.31 -21.00 14.35
N LEU A 76 -14.73 -20.08 13.48
CA LEU A 76 -15.64 -20.40 12.38
C LEU A 76 -14.82 -20.94 11.21
N ASP A 77 -14.95 -22.25 10.95
CA ASP A 77 -14.56 -22.88 9.70
C ASP A 77 -15.39 -22.25 8.56
N PRO A 78 -14.77 -21.72 7.49
CA PRO A 78 -15.52 -21.26 6.33
C PRO A 78 -16.27 -22.40 5.61
N ASN A 79 -15.93 -23.66 5.91
CA ASN A 79 -16.80 -24.80 5.65
C ASN A 79 -17.73 -24.98 6.86
N GLU A 80 -18.76 -24.14 6.95
CA GLU A 80 -19.97 -24.52 7.69
C GLU A 80 -20.35 -25.92 7.20
N PHE A 81 -20.21 -26.99 8.01
CA PHE A 81 -21.04 -28.21 7.99
C PHE A 81 -20.54 -29.38 8.87
N THR A 82 -19.37 -29.34 9.54
CA THR A 82 -18.89 -30.54 10.26
C THR A 82 -19.05 -30.55 11.77
N HIS A 83 -19.40 -29.43 12.43
CA HIS A 83 -19.50 -29.36 13.91
C HIS A 83 -18.25 -29.86 14.69
N GLU A 84 -17.14 -30.09 14.01
CA GLU A 84 -15.86 -30.50 14.59
C GLU A 84 -14.89 -29.31 14.55
N ILE A 85 -14.40 -28.91 15.72
CA ILE A 85 -13.35 -27.90 15.87
C ILE A 85 -12.06 -28.48 15.29
N LYS A 86 -11.65 -28.04 14.10
CA LYS A 86 -10.33 -28.40 13.55
C LYS A 86 -9.28 -27.47 14.15
N LEU A 87 -8.27 -28.07 14.77
CA LEU A 87 -7.03 -27.39 15.15
C LEU A 87 -6.48 -26.60 13.95
N PHE A 88 -5.89 -25.42 14.21
CA PHE A 88 -5.18 -24.59 13.24
C PHE A 88 -4.31 -25.40 12.27
N ASP A 89 -4.84 -25.69 11.08
CA ASP A 89 -4.17 -26.52 10.09
C ASP A 89 -3.35 -25.64 9.14
N THR A 90 -2.06 -25.51 9.41
CA THR A 90 -1.15 -24.80 8.51
C THR A 90 -0.63 -25.70 7.39
N THR A 91 -1.10 -26.95 7.24
CA THR A 91 -0.57 -27.90 6.23
C THR A 91 -0.69 -27.30 4.84
N ILE A 92 -1.82 -26.69 4.50
CA ILE A 92 -2.03 -26.04 3.20
C ILE A 92 -0.99 -24.92 2.98
N LEU A 93 -0.69 -24.13 4.01
CA LEU A 93 0.34 -23.08 3.95
C LEU A 93 1.76 -23.66 3.83
N SER A 94 2.06 -24.72 4.59
CA SER A 94 3.36 -25.40 4.54
C SER A 94 3.61 -26.05 3.18
N ASP A 95 2.62 -26.74 2.62
CA ASP A 95 2.68 -27.34 1.29
C ASP A 95 2.84 -26.26 0.21
N TYR A 96 2.15 -25.13 0.38
CA TYR A 96 2.27 -23.99 -0.52
C TYR A 96 3.67 -23.37 -0.48
N VAL A 97 4.22 -23.14 0.72
CA VAL A 97 5.60 -22.66 0.89
C VAL A 97 6.55 -23.64 0.21
N HIS A 98 6.45 -24.94 0.50
CA HIS A 98 7.29 -25.96 -0.14
C HIS A 98 7.23 -25.88 -1.67
N HIS A 99 6.03 -25.77 -2.25
CA HIS A 99 5.85 -25.66 -3.69
C HIS A 99 6.47 -24.39 -4.30
N LEU A 100 6.46 -23.26 -3.59
CA LEU A 100 7.11 -22.03 -4.07
C LEU A 100 8.63 -22.20 -4.23
N TYR A 101 9.28 -22.99 -3.36
CA TYR A 101 10.72 -23.26 -3.45
C TYR A 101 11.05 -24.47 -4.33
N ASN A 102 10.08 -25.37 -4.52
CA ASN A 102 10.20 -26.59 -5.32
C ASN A 102 9.07 -26.63 -6.39
N PRO A 103 9.08 -25.74 -7.40
CA PRO A 103 7.97 -25.58 -8.34
C PRO A 103 7.79 -26.73 -9.33
N ASP A 104 8.76 -27.65 -9.39
CA ASP A 104 8.71 -28.86 -10.20
C ASP A 104 7.94 -30.00 -9.50
N ASP A 105 7.71 -29.89 -8.19
CA ASP A 105 6.99 -30.90 -7.41
C ASP A 105 5.49 -30.85 -7.67
N ILE A 106 4.85 -32.01 -7.54
CA ILE A 106 3.39 -32.14 -7.73
C ILE A 106 2.70 -31.37 -6.61
N TYR A 107 1.94 -30.35 -6.99
CA TYR A 107 1.14 -29.54 -6.08
C TYR A 107 -0.34 -29.66 -6.41
N VAL A 108 -1.16 -29.86 -5.37
CA VAL A 108 -2.59 -30.20 -5.51
C VAL A 108 -3.45 -28.96 -5.83
N LYS A 109 -2.89 -27.75 -5.68
CA LYS A 109 -3.58 -26.48 -5.95
C LYS A 109 -3.01 -25.80 -7.21
N TRP A 110 -3.43 -24.57 -7.45
CA TRP A 110 -2.95 -23.80 -8.60
C TRP A 110 -1.47 -23.49 -8.49
N ASN A 111 -0.68 -23.96 -9.45
CA ASN A 111 0.73 -23.64 -9.52
C ASN A 111 0.93 -22.15 -9.78
N VAL A 112 1.91 -21.59 -9.08
CA VAL A 112 2.37 -20.22 -9.34
C VAL A 112 3.18 -20.22 -10.64
N PRO A 113 2.86 -19.34 -11.62
CA PRO A 113 3.66 -19.22 -12.82
C PRO A 113 5.13 -18.95 -12.49
N ARG A 114 6.07 -19.63 -13.16
CA ARG A 114 7.50 -19.57 -12.82
C ARG A 114 8.07 -18.14 -12.79
N ASN A 115 7.58 -17.29 -13.69
CA ASN A 115 7.98 -15.88 -13.76
C ASN A 115 7.46 -15.02 -12.61
N LEU A 116 6.60 -15.55 -11.72
CA LEU A 116 6.03 -14.86 -10.56
C LEU A 116 6.52 -15.42 -9.23
N ILE A 117 7.23 -16.56 -9.22
CA ILE A 117 7.62 -17.27 -7.99
C ILE A 117 8.32 -16.35 -7.00
N ASP A 118 9.30 -15.56 -7.45
CA ASP A 118 10.06 -14.67 -6.56
C ASP A 118 9.19 -13.59 -5.92
N ASP A 119 8.19 -13.09 -6.65
CA ASP A 119 7.25 -12.10 -6.11
C ASP A 119 6.33 -12.72 -5.06
N PHE A 120 5.85 -13.94 -5.30
CA PHE A 120 5.08 -14.68 -4.29
C PHE A 120 5.92 -15.03 -3.05
N LYS A 121 7.21 -15.37 -3.23
CA LYS A 121 8.14 -15.60 -2.11
C LYS A 121 8.32 -14.36 -1.23
N LYS A 122 8.47 -13.17 -1.83
CA LYS A 122 8.55 -11.91 -1.07
C LYS A 122 7.30 -11.67 -0.22
N TYR A 123 6.13 -11.84 -0.83
CA TYR A 123 4.86 -11.63 -0.15
C TYR A 123 4.58 -12.64 0.95
N ILE A 124 4.67 -13.94 0.63
CA ILE A 124 4.40 -14.99 1.60
C ILE A 124 5.36 -14.88 2.78
N GLY A 125 6.61 -14.52 2.51
CA GLY A 125 7.62 -14.34 3.54
C GLY A 125 7.25 -13.23 4.52
N ALA A 126 6.92 -12.04 3.99
CA ALA A 126 6.51 -10.92 4.83
C ALA A 126 5.20 -11.21 5.60
N ILE A 127 4.23 -11.86 4.95
CA ILE A 127 2.95 -12.26 5.58
C ILE A 127 3.19 -13.25 6.72
N ILE A 128 3.93 -14.34 6.49
CA ILE A 128 4.24 -15.36 7.49
C ILE A 128 4.96 -14.74 8.68
N TYR A 129 6.01 -13.97 8.42
CA TYR A 129 6.76 -13.32 9.50
C TYR A 129 5.87 -12.39 10.29
N LYS A 130 5.02 -11.60 9.63
CA LYS A 130 4.13 -10.68 10.31
C LYS A 130 3.09 -11.40 11.16
N LEU A 131 2.41 -12.37 10.56
CA LEU A 131 1.34 -13.15 11.17
C LEU A 131 1.85 -13.89 12.42
N PHE A 132 2.91 -14.70 12.26
CA PHE A 132 3.45 -15.54 13.34
C PHE A 132 4.47 -14.83 14.24
N SER A 133 4.55 -13.49 14.19
CA SER A 133 5.19 -12.67 15.21
C SER A 133 4.19 -11.94 16.09
N SER A 134 2.90 -12.03 15.81
CA SER A 134 1.86 -11.51 16.68
C SER A 134 1.73 -12.36 17.95
N ASN A 135 1.39 -11.72 19.06
CA ASN A 135 1.00 -12.39 20.31
C ASN A 135 -0.53 -12.50 20.45
N ASP A 136 -1.29 -11.96 19.49
CA ASP A 136 -2.76 -12.05 19.46
C ASP A 136 -3.20 -13.25 18.62
N ASN A 137 -3.71 -14.28 19.29
CA ASN A 137 -4.15 -15.51 18.64
C ASN A 137 -5.40 -15.32 17.74
N LEU A 138 -6.31 -14.38 18.08
CA LEU A 138 -7.49 -14.09 17.24
C LEU A 138 -7.10 -13.42 15.93
N PHE A 139 -6.14 -12.49 16.01
CA PHE A 139 -5.55 -11.86 14.84
C PHE A 139 -4.95 -12.92 13.91
N ILE A 140 -4.16 -13.85 14.47
CA ILE A 140 -3.51 -14.90 13.68
C ILE A 140 -4.55 -15.78 12.99
N GLU A 141 -5.61 -16.13 13.71
CA GLU A 141 -6.68 -16.97 13.20
C GLU A 141 -7.42 -16.37 12.00
N GLY A 142 -7.93 -15.15 12.14
CA GLY A 142 -8.70 -14.50 11.08
C GLY A 142 -7.88 -14.35 9.79
N HIS A 143 -6.60 -14.02 9.93
CA HIS A 143 -5.72 -13.82 8.79
C HIS A 143 -5.15 -15.12 8.21
N LEU A 144 -4.93 -16.17 9.01
CA LEU A 144 -4.52 -17.48 8.51
C LEU A 144 -5.61 -18.13 7.65
N ASN A 145 -6.88 -18.00 8.04
CA ASN A 145 -8.01 -18.49 7.25
C ASN A 145 -8.11 -17.75 5.90
N SER A 146 -7.94 -16.43 5.94
CA SER A 146 -7.92 -15.59 4.74
C SER A 146 -6.76 -15.97 3.81
N LEU A 147 -5.56 -16.15 4.37
CA LEU A 147 -4.37 -16.60 3.64
C LEU A 147 -4.56 -17.98 3.01
N SER A 148 -5.08 -18.95 3.76
CA SER A 148 -5.31 -20.32 3.27
C SER A 148 -6.31 -20.37 2.13
N THR A 149 -7.31 -19.49 2.15
CA THR A 149 -8.27 -19.31 1.05
C THR A 149 -7.58 -18.68 -0.16
N ALA A 150 -6.81 -17.61 0.08
CA ALA A 150 -6.15 -16.84 -0.96
C ALA A 150 -5.19 -17.67 -1.83
N ILE A 151 -4.42 -18.57 -1.21
CA ILE A 151 -3.44 -19.44 -1.91
C ILE A 151 -4.08 -20.53 -2.78
N CYS A 152 -5.39 -20.74 -2.62
CA CYS A 152 -6.15 -21.71 -3.43
C CYS A 152 -6.74 -21.12 -4.72
N TYR A 153 -6.63 -19.81 -4.96
CA TYR A 153 -7.17 -19.18 -6.16
C TYR A 153 -6.29 -19.35 -7.40
N CYS A 154 -6.87 -19.10 -8.58
CA CYS A 154 -6.10 -19.01 -9.82
C CYS A 154 -5.07 -17.87 -9.76
N PRO A 155 -3.99 -17.90 -10.57
CA PRO A 155 -2.83 -17.02 -10.40
C PRO A 155 -3.15 -15.51 -10.28
N GLU A 156 -4.06 -14.99 -11.10
CA GLU A 156 -4.43 -13.56 -11.07
C GLU A 156 -5.16 -13.15 -9.79
N ARG A 157 -6.09 -13.99 -9.32
CA ARG A 157 -6.83 -13.72 -8.08
C ARG A 157 -5.95 -13.95 -6.86
N HIS A 158 -5.16 -15.03 -6.88
CA HIS A 158 -4.20 -15.36 -5.85
C HIS A 158 -3.21 -14.21 -5.60
N LYS A 159 -2.63 -13.66 -6.67
CA LYS A 159 -1.76 -12.48 -6.59
C LYS A 159 -2.43 -11.31 -5.88
N ASN A 160 -3.66 -10.97 -6.26
CA ASN A 160 -4.37 -9.84 -5.67
C ASN A 160 -4.71 -10.05 -4.20
N GLU A 161 -5.06 -11.28 -3.80
CA GLU A 161 -5.29 -11.61 -2.40
C GLU A 161 -3.99 -11.57 -1.56
N MET A 162 -2.85 -12.01 -2.11
CA MET A 162 -1.55 -11.87 -1.43
C MET A 162 -1.20 -10.41 -1.18
N ILE A 163 -1.39 -9.55 -2.19
CA ILE A 163 -1.14 -8.11 -2.07
C ILE A 163 -2.08 -7.51 -1.01
N PHE A 164 -3.37 -7.83 -1.07
CA PHE A 164 -4.37 -7.33 -0.13
C PHE A 164 -4.05 -7.73 1.31
N LEU A 165 -3.75 -9.02 1.55
CA LEU A 165 -3.38 -9.52 2.87
C LEU A 165 -2.09 -8.90 3.40
N TYR A 166 -1.08 -8.75 2.54
CA TYR A 166 0.14 -8.04 2.89
C TYR A 166 -0.14 -6.60 3.30
N GLU A 167 -0.93 -5.87 2.50
CA GLU A 167 -1.29 -4.48 2.81
C GLU A 167 -2.08 -4.38 4.11
N LEU A 168 -3.01 -5.30 4.38
CA LEU A 168 -3.76 -5.35 5.62
C LEU A 168 -2.82 -5.56 6.82
N LEU A 169 -2.00 -6.60 6.79
CA LEU A 169 -1.13 -7.01 7.91
C LEU A 169 0.01 -6.02 8.21
N ILE A 170 0.54 -5.38 7.17
CA ILE A 170 1.65 -4.43 7.31
C ILE A 170 1.15 -3.03 7.65
N ASN A 171 0.05 -2.55 7.04
CA ASN A 171 -0.50 -1.23 7.38
C ASN A 171 -1.06 -1.17 8.81
N GLU A 172 -1.62 -2.26 9.36
CA GLU A 172 -2.17 -2.26 10.74
C GLU A 172 -1.12 -2.07 11.83
N ASN A 173 0.18 -2.21 11.52
CA ASN A 173 1.24 -2.21 12.53
C ASN A 173 2.41 -1.25 12.26
N GLU A 174 2.40 -0.48 11.16
CA GLU A 174 3.36 0.61 11.03
C GLU A 174 3.18 1.69 12.11
N ASN A 175 1.98 1.80 12.69
CA ASN A 175 1.72 2.61 13.88
C ASN A 175 2.58 2.16 15.09
N ASN A 176 2.90 0.86 15.21
CA ASN A 176 3.72 0.31 16.28
C ASN A 176 5.23 0.35 15.98
N PHE A 177 5.64 0.09 14.73
CA PHE A 177 7.07 0.09 14.36
C PHE A 177 7.68 1.49 14.29
N LYS A 178 6.90 2.50 13.88
CA LYS A 178 7.36 3.91 13.89
C LYS A 178 7.51 4.45 15.32
N GLN A 179 6.69 3.98 16.26
CA GLN A 179 6.87 4.27 17.70
C GLN A 179 8.16 3.64 18.27
N LEU A 180 8.57 2.45 17.80
CA LEU A 180 9.79 1.78 18.25
C LEU A 180 11.08 2.47 17.77
N GLN A 181 11.14 2.94 16.52
CA GLN A 181 12.31 3.70 16.04
C GLN A 181 12.50 5.02 16.78
N PHE A 182 11.43 5.70 17.19
CA PHE A 182 11.53 6.92 18.00
C PHE A 182 11.98 6.67 19.44
N ASN A 183 11.66 5.51 20.01
CA ASN A 183 12.01 5.17 21.40
C ASN A 183 13.44 4.61 21.57
N GLU A 184 14.04 4.06 20.50
CA GLU A 184 15.38 3.45 20.57
C GLU A 184 16.53 4.46 20.46
N PHE A 185 16.30 5.63 19.86
CA PHE A 185 17.30 6.70 19.81
C PHE A 185 17.00 7.73 20.91
N LYS A 186 17.95 7.97 21.82
CA LYS A 186 17.90 9.09 22.79
C LYS A 186 18.09 10.42 22.06
N ILE A 187 17.12 10.80 21.23
CA ILE A 187 17.14 12.06 20.49
C ILE A 187 16.65 13.17 21.43
N GLU A 188 17.40 14.26 21.49
CA GLU A 188 16.99 15.43 22.26
C GLU A 188 15.81 16.12 21.58
N HIS A 189 14.72 16.31 22.31
CA HIS A 189 13.53 17.00 21.81
C HIS A 189 13.88 18.41 21.34
N GLY A 190 13.39 18.77 20.15
CA GLY A 190 13.64 20.08 19.53
C GLY A 190 15.01 20.21 18.85
N SER A 191 15.83 19.16 18.83
CA SER A 191 17.04 19.13 18.00
C SER A 191 16.72 19.08 16.49
N ASN A 192 17.66 19.46 15.64
CA ASN A 192 17.51 19.35 14.19
C ASN A 192 17.24 17.90 13.74
N GLU A 193 17.86 16.92 14.42
CA GLU A 193 17.63 15.51 14.15
C GLU A 193 16.19 15.08 14.50
N HIS A 194 15.67 15.58 15.63
CA HIS A 194 14.27 15.37 16.01
C HIS A 194 13.30 15.92 14.97
N ILE A 195 13.51 17.17 14.53
CA ILE A 195 12.67 17.84 13.54
C ILE A 195 12.68 17.08 12.21
N GLU A 196 13.86 16.68 11.74
CA GLU A 196 13.99 15.95 10.48
C GLU A 196 13.31 14.58 10.55
N ASN A 197 13.41 13.87 11.67
CA ASN A 197 12.73 12.59 11.85
C ASN A 197 11.20 12.72 11.84
N ILE A 198 10.64 13.76 12.48
CA ILE A 198 9.20 14.02 12.42
C ILE A 198 8.80 14.38 10.98
N LYS A 199 9.60 15.19 10.29
CA LYS A 199 9.34 15.55 8.90
C LYS A 199 9.32 14.32 8.00
N LEU A 200 10.31 13.43 8.10
CA LEU A 200 10.35 12.17 7.36
C LEU A 200 9.13 11.30 7.66
N PHE A 201 8.72 11.21 8.93
CA PHE A 201 7.49 10.52 9.32
C PHE A 201 6.25 11.09 8.60
N ILE A 202 6.10 12.42 8.56
CA ILE A 202 4.98 13.10 7.89
C ILE A 202 5.04 12.81 6.38
N GLU A 203 6.20 13.02 5.76
CA GLU A 203 6.40 12.80 4.33
C GLU A 203 6.08 11.37 3.90
N ASP A 204 6.47 10.37 4.68
CA ASP A 204 6.19 8.97 4.37
C ASP A 204 4.71 8.63 4.47
N ASN A 205 4.00 9.20 5.44
CA ASN A 205 2.54 9.07 5.52
C ASN A 205 1.86 9.71 4.29
N ILE A 206 2.32 10.89 3.87
CA ILE A 206 1.81 11.58 2.67
C ILE A 206 2.08 10.76 1.39
N LYS A 207 3.30 10.23 1.21
CA LYS A 207 3.65 9.38 0.05
C LYS A 207 2.74 8.16 -0.05
N LYS A 208 2.47 7.49 1.08
CA LYS A 208 1.57 6.34 1.16
C LYS A 208 0.13 6.73 0.85
N PHE A 209 -0.34 7.83 1.42
CA PHE A 209 -1.67 8.39 1.13
C PHE A 209 -1.84 8.67 -0.37
N ILE A 210 -0.87 9.31 -1.01
CA ILE A 210 -0.88 9.57 -2.46
C ILE A 210 -0.95 8.26 -3.25
N GLY A 211 -0.13 7.27 -2.89
CA GLY A 211 -0.14 5.95 -3.49
C GLY A 211 -1.51 5.27 -3.41
N LYS A 212 -2.11 5.24 -2.22
CA LYS A 212 -3.47 4.71 -1.97
C LYS A 212 -4.53 5.48 -2.76
N SER A 213 -4.40 6.80 -2.84
CA SER A 213 -5.31 7.66 -3.60
C SER A 213 -5.29 7.36 -5.10
N LYS A 214 -4.12 7.07 -5.69
CA LYS A 214 -4.03 6.62 -7.09
C LYS A 214 -4.79 5.33 -7.31
N MET A 215 -4.67 4.37 -6.40
CA MET A 215 -5.41 3.10 -6.46
C MET A 215 -6.92 3.31 -6.35
N LYS A 216 -7.37 4.21 -5.46
CA LYS A 216 -8.79 4.60 -5.33
C LYS A 216 -9.32 5.20 -6.63
N ILE A 217 -8.57 6.12 -7.26
CA ILE A 217 -8.96 6.73 -8.54
C ILE A 217 -8.96 5.70 -9.68
N LEU A 218 -7.95 4.82 -9.76
CA LEU A 218 -7.95 3.72 -10.72
C LEU A 218 -9.21 2.86 -10.59
N MET A 219 -9.52 2.44 -9.37
CA MET A 219 -10.68 1.58 -9.11
C MET A 219 -11.99 2.30 -9.43
N TYR A 220 -12.07 3.61 -9.16
CA TYR A 220 -13.22 4.42 -9.54
C TYR A 220 -13.40 4.55 -11.06
N ILE A 221 -12.31 4.71 -11.81
CA ILE A 221 -12.38 4.93 -13.27
C ILE A 221 -12.57 3.62 -14.03
N PHE A 222 -11.84 2.58 -13.65
CA PHE A 222 -11.71 1.32 -14.39
C PHE A 222 -12.47 0.16 -13.73
N GLY A 223 -12.92 0.34 -12.49
CA GLY A 223 -13.77 -0.62 -11.81
C GLY A 223 -15.18 -0.63 -12.41
N ASN A 224 -15.70 -1.81 -12.71
CA ASN A 224 -17.10 -2.02 -13.07
C ASN A 224 -17.76 -3.00 -12.08
N PRO A 225 -18.56 -2.51 -11.11
CA PRO A 225 -19.20 -3.37 -10.12
C PRO A 225 -20.23 -4.34 -10.73
N GLU A 226 -20.76 -4.06 -11.92
CA GLU A 226 -21.69 -4.95 -12.62
C GLU A 226 -20.98 -6.08 -13.41
N ASN A 227 -19.64 -6.04 -13.49
CA ASN A 227 -18.85 -7.02 -14.23
C ASN A 227 -18.22 -8.05 -13.29
N THR A 228 -18.57 -9.33 -13.47
CA THR A 228 -18.00 -10.45 -12.70
C THR A 228 -16.49 -10.63 -12.90
N GLN A 229 -15.90 -10.02 -13.93
CA GLN A 229 -14.47 -10.06 -14.26
C GLN A 229 -13.72 -8.75 -13.99
N ASN A 230 -14.27 -7.89 -13.13
CA ASN A 230 -13.70 -6.57 -12.80
C ASN A 230 -12.21 -6.60 -12.42
N VAL A 231 -11.77 -7.68 -11.77
CA VAL A 231 -10.37 -7.89 -11.37
C VAL A 231 -9.39 -7.90 -12.55
N HIS A 232 -9.78 -8.46 -13.70
CA HIS A 232 -8.90 -8.54 -14.88
C HIS A 232 -8.76 -7.18 -15.57
N LEU A 233 -9.85 -6.44 -15.68
CA LEU A 233 -9.86 -5.09 -16.23
C LEU A 233 -9.03 -4.14 -15.37
N PHE A 234 -9.22 -4.21 -14.05
CA PHE A 234 -8.43 -3.43 -13.10
C PHE A 234 -6.94 -3.76 -13.18
N ASN A 235 -6.57 -5.06 -13.22
CA ASN A 235 -5.17 -5.48 -13.33
C ASN A 235 -4.54 -5.01 -14.65
N TYR A 236 -5.27 -5.06 -15.77
CA TYR A 236 -4.79 -4.52 -17.05
C TYR A 236 -4.47 -3.03 -16.94
N TRP A 237 -5.41 -2.22 -16.44
CA TRP A 237 -5.23 -0.76 -16.32
C TRP A 237 -4.15 -0.37 -15.32
N LYS A 238 -4.08 -1.08 -14.19
CA LYS A 238 -2.98 -0.95 -13.23
C LYS A 238 -1.62 -1.19 -13.90
N TYR A 239 -1.54 -2.19 -14.77
CA TYR A 239 -0.31 -2.49 -15.49
C TYR A 239 0.04 -1.44 -16.54
N VAL A 240 -0.87 -1.10 -17.45
CA VAL A 240 -0.52 -0.21 -18.57
C VAL A 240 -0.27 1.24 -18.16
N LEU A 241 -0.81 1.67 -17.01
CA LEU A 241 -0.58 3.03 -16.49
C LEU A 241 0.55 3.11 -15.47
N SER A 242 1.11 1.97 -15.02
CA SER A 242 2.05 1.90 -13.88
C SER A 242 3.17 2.92 -13.94
N ASP A 243 3.80 3.08 -15.10
CA ASP A 243 4.99 3.91 -15.25
C ASP A 243 4.61 5.40 -15.36
N HIS A 244 3.38 5.68 -15.81
CA HIS A 244 2.86 7.03 -15.92
C HIS A 244 2.48 7.60 -14.56
N ILE A 245 1.83 6.79 -13.72
CA ILE A 245 1.26 7.24 -12.43
C ILE A 245 2.06 6.74 -11.22
N GLY A 246 3.03 5.84 -11.40
CA GLY A 246 3.90 5.31 -10.35
C GLY A 246 3.21 4.30 -9.46
N LEU A 247 2.99 3.10 -9.99
CA LEU A 247 2.42 1.97 -9.24
C LEU A 247 3.30 0.74 -9.36
N ASP A 248 3.28 -0.06 -8.30
CA ASP A 248 3.92 -1.36 -8.30
C ASP A 248 3.08 -2.37 -9.08
N ILE A 249 3.73 -3.00 -10.05
CA ILE A 249 3.18 -4.07 -10.86
C ILE A 249 3.94 -5.36 -10.62
N PHE A 250 3.21 -6.45 -10.77
CA PHE A 250 3.73 -7.80 -10.63
C PHE A 250 3.48 -8.55 -11.90
N GLY A 251 4.50 -9.28 -12.36
CA GLY A 251 4.36 -10.15 -13.51
C GLY A 251 4.25 -9.44 -14.84
N ASN A 252 3.73 -10.18 -15.81
CA ASN A 252 3.61 -9.74 -17.20
C ASN A 252 2.34 -8.92 -17.42
N LYS A 253 2.30 -8.18 -18.54
CA LYS A 253 1.11 -7.46 -18.98
C LYS A 253 -0.10 -8.41 -19.06
N PRO A 254 -1.17 -8.17 -18.27
CA PRO A 254 -2.38 -8.97 -18.37
C PRO A 254 -3.03 -8.81 -19.75
N THR A 255 -3.78 -9.82 -20.17
CA THR A 255 -4.66 -9.68 -21.33
C THR A 255 -5.86 -8.81 -20.94
N LEU A 256 -6.28 -7.90 -21.82
CA LEU A 256 -7.50 -7.14 -21.61
C LEU A 256 -8.70 -8.08 -21.78
N ILE A 257 -9.41 -8.34 -20.67
CA ILE A 257 -10.57 -9.23 -20.63
C ILE A 257 -11.77 -8.46 -20.09
N GLY A 258 -12.92 -8.62 -20.74
CA GLY A 258 -14.18 -7.98 -20.37
C GLY A 258 -14.51 -6.73 -21.18
N LYS A 259 -15.60 -6.04 -20.80
CA LYS A 259 -16.02 -4.79 -21.43
C LYS A 259 -15.25 -3.61 -20.83
N ASP A 260 -14.39 -3.00 -21.63
CA ASP A 260 -13.63 -1.81 -21.27
C ASP A 260 -14.14 -0.58 -22.03
N LYS A 261 -14.43 0.52 -21.31
CA LYS A 261 -14.95 1.75 -21.93
C LYS A 261 -13.93 2.47 -22.82
N PHE A 262 -12.64 2.18 -22.63
CA PHE A 262 -11.57 2.82 -23.39
C PHE A 262 -11.00 1.93 -24.51
N ASN A 263 -11.49 0.69 -24.67
CA ASN A 263 -10.97 -0.30 -25.61
C ASN A 263 -9.43 -0.45 -25.56
N GLY A 264 -8.84 -0.40 -24.37
CA GLY A 264 -7.40 -0.55 -24.15
C GLY A 264 -6.53 0.64 -24.59
N ARG A 265 -7.13 1.76 -25.03
CA ARG A 265 -6.41 2.95 -25.48
C ARG A 265 -5.79 3.71 -24.31
N ILE A 266 -4.48 3.55 -24.13
CA ILE A 266 -3.72 4.04 -22.99
C ILE A 266 -3.87 5.55 -22.82
N GLU A 267 -3.84 6.31 -23.92
CA GLU A 267 -3.97 7.77 -23.90
C GLU A 267 -5.32 8.22 -23.31
N LEU A 268 -6.40 7.51 -23.60
CA LEU A 268 -7.73 7.85 -23.08
C LEU A 268 -7.85 7.48 -21.59
N GLY A 269 -7.30 6.33 -21.20
CA GLY A 269 -7.25 5.92 -19.80
C GLY A 269 -6.39 6.86 -18.95
N LEU A 270 -5.24 7.29 -19.48
CA LEU A 270 -4.33 8.24 -18.83
C LEU A 270 -4.98 9.61 -18.67
N GLN A 271 -5.63 10.11 -19.73
CA GLN A 271 -6.38 11.35 -19.68
C GLN A 271 -7.49 11.28 -18.62
N ALA A 272 -8.31 10.23 -18.65
CA ALA A 272 -9.38 10.04 -17.67
C ALA A 272 -8.85 9.98 -16.22
N PHE A 273 -7.66 9.39 -16.01
CA PHE A 273 -7.00 9.39 -14.71
C PHE A 273 -6.68 10.80 -14.23
N PHE A 274 -5.96 11.60 -15.03
CA PHE A 274 -5.54 12.95 -14.63
C PHE A 274 -6.64 14.02 -14.71
N GLU A 275 -7.78 13.72 -15.34
CA GLU A 275 -9.00 14.51 -15.17
C GLU A 275 -9.58 14.41 -13.76
N LYS A 276 -9.29 13.31 -13.04
CA LYS A 276 -9.74 13.08 -11.66
C LYS A 276 -8.64 13.33 -10.64
N PHE A 277 -7.46 12.78 -10.87
CA PHE A 277 -6.29 12.94 -10.02
C PHE A 277 -5.58 14.24 -10.37
N THR A 278 -6.03 15.36 -9.79
CA THR A 278 -5.46 16.70 -10.02
C THR A 278 -4.70 17.19 -8.78
N PRO A 279 -3.75 18.14 -8.90
CA PRO A 279 -3.08 18.72 -7.75
C PRO A 279 -4.06 19.32 -6.74
N GLU A 280 -5.08 20.02 -7.23
CA GLU A 280 -6.12 20.65 -6.41
C GLU A 280 -6.95 19.62 -5.65
N TRP A 281 -7.35 18.53 -6.33
CA TRP A 281 -8.02 17.41 -5.68
C TRP A 281 -7.14 16.76 -4.60
N LEU A 282 -5.84 16.56 -4.90
CA LEU A 282 -4.92 15.95 -3.96
C LEU A 282 -4.74 16.78 -2.69
N VAL A 283 -4.65 18.11 -2.81
CA VAL A 283 -4.55 19.03 -1.66
C VAL A 283 -5.77 18.90 -0.75
N ILE A 284 -6.98 18.87 -1.32
CA ILE A 284 -8.23 18.74 -0.55
C ILE A 284 -8.31 17.39 0.15
N GLU A 285 -8.06 16.29 -0.56
CA GLU A 285 -8.13 14.96 0.04
C GLU A 285 -7.03 14.74 1.08
N LEU A 286 -5.83 15.34 0.88
CA LEU A 286 -4.76 15.28 1.87
C LEU A 286 -5.16 15.98 3.18
N LYS A 287 -5.78 17.16 3.09
CA LYS A 287 -6.33 17.86 4.26
C LYS A 287 -7.32 16.96 5.02
N ASN A 288 -8.26 16.36 4.29
CA ASN A 288 -9.27 15.48 4.89
C ASN A 288 -8.64 14.25 5.55
N TYR A 289 -7.62 13.66 4.90
CA TYR A 289 -6.88 12.52 5.44
C TYR A 289 -6.17 12.89 6.74
N ILE A 290 -5.38 13.97 6.76
CA ILE A 290 -4.66 14.42 7.97
C ILE A 290 -5.65 14.72 9.11
N ASN A 291 -6.73 15.45 8.82
CA ASN A 291 -7.71 15.82 9.84
C ASN A 291 -8.55 14.65 10.35
N SER A 292 -8.46 13.47 9.73
CA SER A 292 -9.07 12.23 10.22
C SER A 292 -8.12 11.38 11.07
N ASP A 293 -6.84 11.76 11.16
CA ASP A 293 -5.78 11.03 11.85
C ASP A 293 -5.15 11.90 12.95
N ASN A 294 -5.59 11.69 14.19
CA ASN A 294 -5.13 12.46 15.35
C ASN A 294 -3.62 12.30 15.60
N ASP A 295 -3.02 11.14 15.33
CA ASP A 295 -1.59 10.92 15.56
C ASP A 295 -0.75 11.73 14.56
N LEU A 296 -1.13 11.65 13.28
CA LEU A 296 -0.48 12.43 12.23
C LEU A 296 -0.63 13.94 12.47
N MET A 297 -1.81 14.39 12.92
CA MET A 297 -2.06 15.78 13.26
C MET A 297 -1.19 16.25 14.43
N CYS A 298 -1.06 15.45 15.50
CA CYS A 298 -0.15 15.74 16.62
C CYS A 298 1.31 15.86 16.16
N LYS A 299 1.74 14.97 15.25
CA LYS A 299 3.10 15.03 14.69
C LYS A 299 3.33 16.27 13.83
N ILE A 300 2.32 16.73 13.10
CA ILE A 300 2.38 17.98 12.36
C ILE A 300 2.46 19.18 13.29
N ALA A 301 1.65 19.23 14.36
CA ALA A 301 1.74 20.28 15.37
C ALA A 301 3.14 20.33 16.01
N GLU A 302 3.70 19.17 16.37
CA GLU A 302 5.05 19.04 16.90
C GLU A 302 6.12 19.56 15.91
N PHE A 303 6.03 19.13 14.64
CA PHE A 303 6.91 19.60 13.58
C PHE A 303 6.86 21.13 13.42
N LEU A 304 5.66 21.69 13.36
CA LEU A 304 5.47 23.12 13.22
C LEU A 304 6.05 23.86 14.43
N TYR A 305 5.73 23.41 15.65
CA TYR A 305 6.23 24.03 16.88
C TYR A 305 7.75 24.18 16.88
N PHE A 306 8.49 23.11 16.55
CA PHE A 306 9.95 23.11 16.58
C PHE A 306 10.65 23.65 15.31
N SER A 307 9.97 23.71 14.16
CA SER A 307 10.57 24.20 12.91
C SER A 307 10.86 25.71 12.91
N ASP A 308 11.70 26.22 12.00
CA ASP A 308 11.92 27.67 11.84
C ASP A 308 10.98 28.32 10.79
N ILE A 309 9.90 27.62 10.42
CA ILE A 309 8.97 28.09 9.38
C ILE A 309 8.27 29.38 9.84
N GLN A 310 8.14 30.35 8.94
CA GLN A 310 7.40 31.59 9.19
C GLN A 310 5.90 31.37 9.03
N ASP A 311 5.07 32.19 9.69
CA ASP A 311 3.61 32.21 9.54
C ASP A 311 2.91 30.86 9.79
N LYS A 312 3.47 30.02 10.67
CA LYS A 312 2.98 28.66 10.98
C LYS A 312 1.51 28.62 11.41
N LEU A 313 0.99 29.70 11.98
CA LEU A 313 -0.43 29.81 12.38
C LEU A 313 -1.38 29.78 11.17
N LEU A 314 -0.90 30.06 9.96
CA LEU A 314 -1.71 29.89 8.73
C LEU A 314 -1.89 28.42 8.34
N PHE A 315 -1.07 27.52 8.90
CA PHE A 315 -1.06 26.10 8.56
C PHE A 315 -2.03 25.26 9.39
N VAL A 316 -2.52 25.80 10.50
CA VAL A 316 -3.35 25.07 11.45
C VAL A 316 -4.47 25.95 11.99
N GLU A 317 -5.59 25.32 12.32
CA GLU A 317 -6.61 25.90 13.19
C GLU A 317 -6.31 25.43 14.62
N CYS A 318 -6.02 26.34 15.54
CA CYS A 318 -5.65 26.00 16.92
C CYS A 318 -6.37 26.85 17.98
N GLU A 319 -6.46 26.34 19.21
CA GLU A 319 -6.94 27.10 20.37
C GLU A 319 -5.89 28.09 20.85
N ASP A 320 -6.33 29.25 21.32
CA ASP A 320 -5.48 30.28 21.95
C ASP A 320 -4.26 30.74 21.14
N ASN A 321 -4.26 30.52 19.83
CA ASN A 321 -3.12 30.73 18.93
C ASN A 321 -1.86 29.91 19.32
N ASP A 322 -2.05 28.76 19.97
CA ASP A 322 -0.96 27.85 20.33
C ASP A 322 -1.01 26.61 19.44
N ILE A 323 0.04 26.43 18.64
CA ILE A 323 0.19 25.33 17.67
C ILE A 323 0.08 23.96 18.36
N LEU A 324 0.45 23.84 19.63
CA LEU A 324 0.34 22.58 20.37
C LEU A 324 -1.13 22.19 20.64
N PHE A 325 -2.07 23.13 20.52
CA PHE A 325 -3.52 22.90 20.61
C PHE A 325 -4.18 22.94 19.22
N THR A 326 -3.52 22.36 18.22
CA THR A 326 -4.04 22.21 16.85
C THR A 326 -5.29 21.31 16.83
N LYS A 327 -6.36 21.78 16.19
CA LYS A 327 -7.60 21.04 15.92
C LYS A 327 -7.67 20.47 14.51
N SER A 328 -7.07 21.17 13.54
CA SER A 328 -7.08 20.78 12.14
C SER A 328 -5.93 21.45 11.39
N VAL A 329 -5.50 20.85 10.28
CA VAL A 329 -4.60 21.46 9.30
C VAL A 329 -5.38 22.17 8.20
N THR A 330 -4.78 23.21 7.64
CA THR A 330 -5.37 24.04 6.58
C THR A 330 -4.94 23.57 5.17
N ILE A 331 -5.48 24.23 4.15
CA ILE A 331 -5.08 23.98 2.74
C ILE A 331 -3.65 24.46 2.53
N GLU A 332 -3.29 25.56 3.17
CA GLU A 332 -1.98 26.21 3.11
C GLU A 332 -0.88 25.26 3.59
N PHE A 333 -1.12 24.51 4.67
CA PHE A 333 -0.20 23.46 5.12
C PHE A 333 -0.02 22.37 4.05
N CYS A 334 -1.13 21.87 3.50
CA CYS A 334 -1.11 20.79 2.52
C CYS A 334 -0.38 21.20 1.24
N GLU A 335 -0.58 22.43 0.78
CA GLU A 335 0.20 22.99 -0.32
C GLU A 335 1.68 23.15 0.04
N TYR A 336 1.98 23.68 1.22
CA TYR A 336 3.34 23.89 1.70
C TYR A 336 4.12 22.58 1.70
N ILE A 337 3.57 21.52 2.31
CA ILE A 337 4.28 20.24 2.43
C ILE A 337 4.40 19.53 1.07
N LEU A 338 3.38 19.60 0.21
CA LEU A 338 3.47 19.02 -1.15
C LEU A 338 4.47 19.77 -2.04
N LYS A 339 4.64 21.08 -1.85
CA LYS A 339 5.69 21.88 -2.50
C LYS A 339 7.07 21.54 -1.96
N SER A 340 7.23 21.41 -0.64
CA SER A 340 8.53 21.08 -0.04
C SER A 340 9.00 19.67 -0.40
N MET A 341 8.07 18.74 -0.60
CA MET A 341 8.33 17.39 -1.14
C MET A 341 8.51 17.38 -2.66
N GLU A 342 8.42 18.54 -3.32
CA GLU A 342 8.46 18.70 -4.78
C GLU A 342 7.48 17.79 -5.52
N ILE A 343 6.30 17.52 -4.95
CA ILE A 343 5.23 16.73 -5.59
C ILE A 343 4.40 17.62 -6.52
N ILE A 344 4.14 18.85 -6.08
CA ILE A 344 3.46 19.88 -6.88
C ILE A 344 4.40 21.05 -7.15
N ILE A 345 4.21 21.69 -8.30
CA ILE A 345 4.92 22.89 -8.73
C ILE A 345 3.84 23.95 -8.97
N VAL A 346 4.03 25.12 -8.35
CA VAL A 346 3.19 26.29 -8.60
C VAL A 346 3.98 27.26 -9.47
N ASN A 347 3.51 27.47 -10.69
CA ASN A 347 4.09 28.47 -11.57
C ASN A 347 3.60 29.84 -11.10
N ILE A 348 4.47 30.61 -10.47
CA ILE A 348 4.20 32.03 -10.20
C ILE A 348 4.25 32.72 -11.58
N LYS A 349 3.09 33.21 -12.04
CA LYS A 349 3.02 34.07 -13.22
C LYS A 349 3.40 35.49 -12.88
#